data_AF-A0A5C7MIT8-F1
#
_entry.id   AF-A0A5C7MIT8-F1
#
_cell.length_a   1.000
_cell.length_b   1.000
_cell.length_c   1.000
_cell.angle_alpha   90.00
_cell.angle_beta   90.00
_cell.angle_gamma   90.00
#
_symmetry.space_group_name_H-M   'P 1'
#
loop_
_entity.id
_entity.type
_entity.pdbx_description
1 polymer ?
#
loop_
_entity_poly.entity_id
_entity_poly.type
_entity_poly.pdbx_seq_one_letter_code
_entity_poly.pdbx_strand_id
1 'polypeptide(L)'
;AAAVEHLAEQRVQAAVRDLGKVGSNPDPVSTMLDYLWDSHQTAVFVATLELWVAARTDPVLAEHIDRVEPIVTGALISALAQLVPNRAAQKELRDLAFTAMDALRGILLSSFVDRDSERAQKRWKRVCSQLRGMFVDALDGSAVTAETSS
;
A
#
# COMPACT_ATOMS: atom_id res chain seq x y z
N ALA A 1 -15.00 9.97 -16.56
CA ALA A 1 -14.24 8.90 -17.24
C ALA A 1 -12.79 9.33 -17.48
N ALA A 2 -12.50 10.25 -18.41
CA ALA A 2 -11.13 10.64 -18.78
C ALA A 2 -10.21 11.07 -17.61
N ALA A 3 -10.72 11.81 -16.62
CA ALA A 3 -9.92 12.21 -15.46
C ALA A 3 -9.54 11.03 -14.53
N VAL A 4 -10.42 10.02 -14.41
CA VAL A 4 -10.18 8.82 -13.59
C VAL A 4 -9.20 7.89 -14.29
N GLU A 5 -9.34 7.73 -15.60
CA GLU A 5 -8.40 6.96 -16.43
C GLU A 5 -7.01 7.59 -16.42
N HIS A 6 -6.92 8.91 -16.59
CA HIS A 6 -5.65 9.63 -16.49
C HIS A 6 -5.01 9.51 -15.10
N LEU A 7 -5.81 9.51 -14.03
CA LEU A 7 -5.32 9.29 -12.67
C LEU A 7 -4.82 7.85 -12.47
N ALA A 8 -5.51 6.87 -13.03
CA ALA A 8 -5.10 5.46 -12.99
C ALA A 8 -3.77 5.25 -13.74
N GLU A 9 -3.61 5.84 -14.92
CA GLU A 9 -2.35 5.81 -15.68
C GLU A 9 -1.20 6.45 -14.90
N GLN A 10 -1.43 7.60 -14.26
CA GLN A 10 -0.42 8.26 -13.43
C GLN A 10 0.00 7.40 -12.24
N ARG A 11 -0.95 6.69 -11.60
CA ARG A 11 -0.68 5.78 -10.48
C ARG A 11 0.14 4.57 -10.91
N VAL A 12 -0.18 3.96 -12.04
CA VAL A 12 0.60 2.84 -12.60
C VAL A 12 2.02 3.29 -12.92
N GLN A 13 2.20 4.44 -13.54
CA GLN A 13 3.54 4.97 -13.85
C GLN A 13 4.36 5.29 -12.59
N ALA A 14 3.73 5.81 -11.54
CA ALA A 14 4.40 6.05 -10.26
C ALA A 14 4.86 4.72 -9.62
N ALA A 15 3.99 3.71 -9.58
CA ALA A 15 4.32 2.39 -9.04
C ALA A 15 5.51 1.74 -9.76
N VAL A 16 5.58 1.86 -11.09
CA VAL A 16 6.69 1.34 -11.91
C VAL A 16 8.01 2.09 -11.63
N ARG A 17 7.97 3.41 -11.46
CA ARG A 17 9.17 4.22 -11.17
C ARG A 17 9.76 3.89 -9.80
N ASP A 18 8.91 3.64 -8.81
CA ASP A 18 9.36 3.38 -7.44
C ASP A 18 9.83 1.94 -7.24
N LEU A 19 9.31 0.97 -8.01
CA LEU A 19 9.88 -0.38 -8.13
C LEU A 19 11.37 -0.36 -8.55
N GLY A 20 11.76 0.56 -9.43
CA GLY A 20 13.15 0.70 -9.90
C GLY A 20 14.13 1.22 -8.85
N LYS A 21 13.65 1.72 -7.70
CA LYS A 21 14.48 2.23 -6.60
C LYS A 21 14.70 1.21 -5.48
N VAL A 22 14.05 0.04 -5.55
CA VAL A 22 14.22 -1.01 -4.56
C VAL A 22 15.50 -1.79 -4.86
N GLY A 23 16.64 -1.18 -4.53
CA GLY A 23 17.97 -1.77 -4.63
C GLY A 23 18.70 -1.66 -3.29
N SER A 24 18.89 -2.80 -2.64
CA SER A 24 19.86 -3.07 -1.56
C SER A 24 19.62 -2.46 -0.17
N ASN A 25 18.43 -2.64 0.40
CA ASN A 25 18.24 -2.48 1.86
C ASN A 25 18.22 -3.87 2.54
N PRO A 26 19.01 -4.12 3.60
CA PRO A 26 19.00 -5.39 4.32
C PRO A 26 17.68 -5.69 5.06
N ASP A 27 16.78 -4.72 5.25
CA ASP A 27 15.45 -4.92 5.84
C ASP A 27 14.32 -4.80 4.79
N PRO A 28 13.83 -5.92 4.22
CA PRO A 28 12.76 -5.92 3.22
C PRO A 28 11.42 -5.44 3.79
N VAL A 29 11.17 -5.62 5.09
CA VAL A 29 9.94 -5.17 5.74
C VAL A 29 9.91 -3.66 5.86
N SER A 30 11.00 -3.05 6.33
CA SER A 30 11.13 -1.59 6.35
C SER A 30 10.99 -0.99 4.96
N THR A 31 11.61 -1.60 3.96
CA THR A 31 11.53 -1.14 2.56
C THR A 31 10.10 -1.14 2.04
N MET A 32 9.33 -2.18 2.33
CA MET A 32 7.92 -2.26 1.96
C MET A 32 7.06 -1.19 2.67
N LEU A 33 7.27 -0.96 3.96
CA LEU A 33 6.51 0.02 4.73
C LEU A 33 6.84 1.47 4.32
N ASP A 34 8.10 1.74 3.99
CA ASP A 34 8.54 3.03 3.46
C ASP A 34 7.95 3.29 2.06
N TYR A 35 7.95 2.26 1.20
CA TYR A 35 7.31 2.35 -0.12
C TYR A 35 5.83 2.69 -0.02
N LEU A 36 5.10 2.06 0.91
CA LEU A 36 3.68 2.37 1.14
C LEU A 36 3.49 3.81 1.58
N TRP A 37 4.35 4.33 2.46
CA TRP A 37 4.30 5.74 2.86
C TRP A 37 4.47 6.66 1.66
N ASP A 38 5.55 6.48 0.90
CA ASP A 38 5.91 7.35 -0.22
C ASP A 38 4.83 7.34 -1.32
N SER A 39 4.27 6.18 -1.64
CA SER A 39 3.23 6.06 -2.68
C SER A 39 1.94 6.80 -2.32
N HIS A 40 1.68 7.01 -1.02
CA HIS A 40 0.46 7.64 -0.51
C HIS A 40 0.65 9.13 -0.15
N GLN A 41 1.85 9.71 -0.28
CA GLN A 41 2.07 11.16 -0.08
C GLN A 41 1.80 12.01 -1.35
N THR A 42 1.28 11.41 -2.42
CA THR A 42 1.11 12.10 -3.70
C THR A 42 -0.18 12.93 -3.75
N ALA A 43 -0.18 14.04 -4.51
CA ALA A 43 -1.39 14.82 -4.79
C ALA A 43 -2.50 13.97 -5.42
N VAL A 44 -2.09 12.97 -6.20
CA VAL A 44 -2.96 11.95 -6.81
C VAL A 44 -3.69 11.11 -5.76
N PHE A 45 -3.02 10.76 -4.65
CA PHE A 45 -3.68 10.05 -3.55
C PHE A 45 -4.72 10.92 -2.85
N VAL A 46 -4.44 12.21 -2.63
CA VAL A 46 -5.42 13.15 -2.05
C VAL A 46 -6.68 13.23 -2.92
N ALA A 47 -6.54 13.41 -4.23
CA ALA A 47 -7.67 13.40 -5.16
C ALA A 47 -8.45 12.09 -5.13
N THR A 48 -7.77 10.96 -4.93
CA THR A 48 -8.43 9.65 -4.79
C THR A 48 -9.30 9.59 -3.53
N LEU A 49 -8.80 10.09 -2.39
CA LEU A 49 -9.58 10.15 -1.15
C LEU A 49 -10.84 11.00 -1.31
N GLU A 50 -10.73 12.15 -1.98
CA GLU A 50 -11.87 13.01 -2.26
C GLU A 50 -12.92 12.29 -3.12
N LEU A 51 -12.50 11.54 -4.14
CA LEU A 51 -13.39 10.73 -4.97
C LEU A 51 -14.06 9.62 -4.17
N TRP A 52 -13.36 8.93 -3.28
CA TRP A 52 -13.98 7.91 -2.41
C TRP A 52 -15.04 8.52 -1.49
N VAL A 53 -14.79 9.72 -0.95
CA VAL A 53 -15.78 10.43 -0.13
C VAL A 53 -16.99 10.85 -0.98
N ALA A 54 -16.77 11.40 -2.18
CA ALA A 54 -17.84 11.82 -3.09
C ALA A 54 -18.72 10.65 -3.55
N ALA A 55 -18.13 9.48 -3.79
CA ALA A 55 -18.85 8.27 -4.20
C ALA A 55 -19.92 7.82 -3.19
N ARG A 56 -19.84 8.22 -1.92
CA ARG A 56 -20.88 7.93 -0.92
C ARG A 56 -22.26 8.49 -1.29
N THR A 57 -22.30 9.55 -2.10
CA THR A 57 -23.52 10.23 -2.52
C THR A 57 -23.77 10.16 -4.03
N ASP A 58 -22.86 9.54 -4.78
CA ASP A 58 -22.96 9.38 -6.24
C ASP A 58 -22.75 7.90 -6.61
N PRO A 59 -23.84 7.13 -6.83
CA PRO A 59 -23.76 5.71 -7.18
C PRO A 59 -23.02 5.42 -8.49
N VAL A 60 -23.07 6.34 -9.46
CA VAL A 60 -22.38 6.18 -10.74
C VAL A 60 -20.88 6.32 -10.53
N LEU A 61 -20.45 7.31 -9.74
CA LEU A 61 -19.06 7.44 -9.33
C LEU A 61 -18.58 6.24 -8.52
N ALA A 62 -19.40 5.72 -7.59
CA ALA A 62 -19.08 4.54 -6.80
C ALA A 62 -18.79 3.32 -7.70
N GLU A 63 -19.62 3.07 -8.72
CA GLU A 63 -19.40 1.98 -9.68
C GLU A 63 -18.10 2.16 -10.46
N HIS A 64 -17.76 3.38 -10.86
CA HIS A 64 -16.49 3.65 -11.53
C HIS A 64 -15.28 3.41 -10.62
N ILE A 65 -15.36 3.83 -9.36
CA ILE A 65 -14.29 3.60 -8.38
C ILE A 65 -14.11 2.12 -8.08
N ASP A 66 -15.20 1.38 -7.90
CA ASP A 66 -15.18 -0.06 -7.60
C ASP A 66 -14.49 -0.88 -8.69
N ARG A 67 -14.56 -0.43 -9.95
CA ARG A 67 -13.84 -1.06 -11.07
C ARG A 67 -12.34 -0.72 -11.12
N VAL A 68 -11.97 0.51 -10.77
CA VAL A 68 -10.60 1.04 -10.96
C VAL A 68 -9.71 0.78 -9.75
N GLU A 69 -10.26 0.89 -8.53
CA GLU A 69 -9.48 0.79 -7.31
C GLU A 69 -8.78 -0.58 -7.12
N PRO A 70 -9.41 -1.73 -7.45
CA PRO A 70 -8.74 -3.03 -7.40
C PRO A 70 -7.57 -3.15 -8.37
N ILE A 71 -7.62 -2.48 -9.53
CA ILE A 71 -6.54 -2.49 -10.53
C ILE A 71 -5.33 -1.74 -9.97
N VAL A 72 -5.56 -0.54 -9.43
CA VAL A 72 -4.51 0.29 -8.85
C VAL A 72 -3.89 -0.40 -7.63
N THR A 73 -4.74 -0.81 -6.68
CA THR A 73 -4.26 -1.47 -5.46
C THR A 73 -3.60 -2.80 -5.80
N GLY A 74 -4.11 -3.54 -6.78
CA GLY A 74 -3.50 -4.77 -7.29
C GLY A 74 -2.11 -4.55 -7.89
N ALA A 75 -1.89 -3.46 -8.63
CA ALA A 75 -0.57 -3.12 -9.16
C ALA A 75 0.44 -2.80 -8.05
N LEU A 76 0.01 -2.04 -7.03
CA LEU A 76 0.83 -1.71 -5.86
C LEU A 76 1.20 -2.97 -5.06
N ILE A 77 0.24 -3.86 -4.80
CA ILE A 77 0.48 -5.14 -4.14
C ILE A 77 1.38 -6.05 -4.97
N SER A 78 1.20 -6.07 -6.29
CA SER A 78 2.05 -6.88 -7.18
C SER A 78 3.49 -6.37 -7.19
N ALA A 79 3.70 -5.06 -7.11
CA ALA A 79 5.00 -4.46 -6.94
C ALA A 79 5.68 -4.96 -5.65
N LEU A 80 4.95 -4.95 -4.53
CA LEU A 80 5.45 -5.46 -3.25
C LEU A 80 5.76 -6.96 -3.30
N ALA A 81 4.93 -7.75 -3.99
CA ALA A 81 5.14 -9.19 -4.11
C ALA A 81 6.45 -9.56 -4.84
N GLN A 82 6.97 -8.67 -5.70
CA GLN A 82 8.28 -8.89 -6.35
C GLN A 82 9.45 -8.83 -5.36
N LEU A 83 9.25 -8.25 -4.17
CA LEU A 83 10.25 -8.21 -3.11
C LEU A 83 10.30 -9.50 -2.29
N VAL A 84 9.36 -10.43 -2.53
CA VAL A 84 9.19 -11.66 -1.75
C VAL A 84 9.35 -12.88 -2.66
N PRO A 85 10.46 -13.62 -2.58
CA PRO A 85 10.71 -14.78 -3.42
C PRO A 85 9.77 -15.97 -3.15
N ASN A 86 9.28 -16.10 -1.92
CA ASN A 86 8.52 -17.27 -1.47
C ASN A 86 7.00 -17.14 -1.71
N ARG A 87 6.43 -18.04 -2.52
CA ARG A 87 4.99 -18.07 -2.83
C ARG A 87 4.09 -18.41 -1.65
N ALA A 88 4.56 -19.19 -0.67
CA ALA A 88 3.76 -19.57 0.50
C ALA A 88 3.41 -18.35 1.36
N ALA A 89 4.36 -17.40 1.48
CA ALA A 89 4.19 -16.16 2.23
C ALA A 89 3.30 -15.12 1.53
N GLN A 90 3.07 -15.26 0.20
CA GLN A 90 2.48 -14.19 -0.61
C GLN A 90 1.03 -13.85 -0.25
N LYS A 91 0.26 -14.79 0.31
CA LYS A 91 -1.11 -14.48 0.75
C LYS A 91 -1.09 -13.68 2.05
N GLU A 92 -0.39 -14.15 3.05
CA GLU A 92 -0.32 -13.50 4.36
C GLU A 92 0.32 -12.11 4.27
N LEU A 93 1.41 -11.97 3.52
CA LEU A 93 2.07 -10.69 3.29
C LEU A 93 1.17 -9.70 2.53
N ARG A 94 0.34 -10.20 1.62
CA ARG A 94 -0.66 -9.39 0.93
C ARG A 94 -1.73 -8.88 1.89
N ASP A 95 -2.27 -9.75 2.73
CA ASP A 95 -3.28 -9.38 3.73
C ASP A 95 -2.71 -8.34 4.73
N LEU A 96 -1.45 -8.51 5.15
CA LEU A 96 -0.74 -7.53 5.97
C LEU A 96 -0.48 -6.21 5.23
N ALA A 97 -0.16 -6.24 3.94
CA ALA A 97 0.00 -5.03 3.14
C ALA A 97 -1.33 -4.26 3.00
N PHE A 98 -2.47 -4.95 2.82
CA PHE A 98 -3.79 -4.32 2.89
C PHE A 98 -4.06 -3.68 4.25
N THR A 99 -3.76 -4.40 5.34
CA THR A 99 -3.89 -3.87 6.71
C THR A 99 -3.04 -2.60 6.91
N ALA A 100 -1.81 -2.61 6.41
CA ALA A 100 -0.90 -1.47 6.46
C ALA A 100 -1.45 -0.27 5.68
N MET A 101 -1.99 -0.51 4.47
CA MET A 101 -2.62 0.53 3.65
C MET A 101 -3.85 1.13 4.32
N ASP A 102 -4.74 0.31 4.88
CA ASP A 102 -5.96 0.80 5.54
C ASP A 102 -5.62 1.69 6.75
N ALA A 103 -4.62 1.29 7.55
CA ALA A 103 -4.12 2.10 8.65
C ALA A 103 -3.50 3.42 8.16
N LEU A 104 -2.67 3.37 7.12
CA LEU A 104 -2.04 4.55 6.52
C LEU A 104 -3.11 5.53 5.97
N ARG A 105 -4.07 5.03 5.20
CA ARG A 105 -5.17 5.82 4.63
C ARG A 105 -5.99 6.51 5.72
N GLY A 106 -6.28 5.82 6.82
CA GLY A 106 -6.95 6.41 7.98
C GLY A 106 -6.11 7.51 8.68
N ILE A 107 -4.80 7.32 8.79
CA ILE A 107 -3.88 8.34 9.33
C ILE A 107 -3.89 9.58 8.44
N LEU A 108 -3.76 9.41 7.12
CA LEU A 108 -3.70 10.52 6.17
C LEU A 108 -5.03 11.27 6.10
N LEU A 109 -6.16 10.56 6.06
CA LEU A 109 -7.49 11.17 6.14
C LEU A 109 -7.64 12.03 7.40
N SER A 110 -7.18 11.52 8.55
CA SER A 110 -7.23 12.27 9.81
C SER A 110 -6.32 13.51 9.79
N SER A 111 -5.19 13.46 9.07
CA SER A 111 -4.19 14.54 9.02
C SER A 111 -4.65 15.77 8.24
N PHE A 112 -5.72 15.67 7.44
CA PHE A 112 -6.27 16.85 6.75
C PHE A 112 -6.87 17.88 7.72
N VAL A 113 -7.26 17.45 8.92
CA VAL A 113 -7.84 18.32 9.95
C VAL A 113 -6.76 19.16 10.63
N ASP A 114 -5.66 18.54 11.05
CA ASP A 114 -4.56 19.21 11.75
C ASP A 114 -3.50 19.80 10.81
N ARG A 115 -3.46 19.35 9.55
CA ARG A 115 -2.48 19.73 8.51
C ARG A 115 -1.04 19.48 8.95
N ASP A 116 -0.84 18.47 9.80
CA ASP A 116 0.44 18.17 10.45
C ASP A 116 1.02 16.86 9.90
N SER A 117 1.81 16.99 8.82
CA SER A 117 2.44 15.85 8.15
C SER A 117 3.46 15.13 9.04
N GLU A 118 4.12 15.84 9.97
CA GLU A 118 5.03 15.24 10.93
C GLU A 118 4.29 14.34 11.92
N ARG A 119 3.12 14.78 12.40
CA ARG A 119 2.26 13.97 13.28
C ARG A 119 1.71 12.76 12.55
N ALA A 120 1.31 12.90 11.29
CA ALA A 120 0.94 11.77 10.45
C ALA A 120 2.08 10.76 10.34
N GLN A 121 3.31 11.23 10.09
CA GLN A 121 4.50 10.38 10.01
C GLN A 121 4.81 9.69 11.35
N LYS A 122 4.68 10.39 12.49
CA LYS A 122 4.84 9.79 13.84
C LYS A 122 3.81 8.69 14.09
N ARG A 123 2.55 8.91 13.70
CA ARG A 123 1.48 7.89 13.79
C ARG A 123 1.80 6.69 12.89
N TRP A 124 2.32 6.94 11.69
CA TRP A 124 2.72 5.88 10.77
C TRP A 124 3.87 5.04 11.29
N LYS A 125 4.94 5.66 11.82
CA LYS A 125 6.07 4.96 12.46
C LYS A 125 5.61 4.05 13.61
N ARG A 126 4.62 4.49 14.39
CA ARG A 126 4.01 3.67 15.44
C ARG A 126 3.33 2.42 14.87
N VAL A 127 2.54 2.57 13.79
CA VAL A 127 1.91 1.43 13.10
C VAL A 127 2.96 0.49 12.53
N CYS A 128 4.01 1.02 11.89
CA CYS A 128 5.12 0.23 11.35
C CYS A 128 5.78 -0.65 12.43
N SER A 129 6.03 -0.09 13.61
CA SER A 129 6.61 -0.83 14.73
C SER A 129 5.72 -2.02 15.15
N GLN A 130 4.39 -1.83 15.14
CA GLN A 130 3.43 -2.89 15.49
C GLN A 130 3.33 -3.96 14.40
N LEU A 131 3.29 -3.57 13.14
CA LEU A 131 3.16 -4.50 12.01
C LEU A 131 4.45 -5.26 11.71
N ARG A 132 5.62 -4.71 12.07
CA ARG A 132 6.93 -5.30 11.75
C ARG A 132 7.04 -6.76 12.22
N GLY A 133 6.59 -7.06 13.44
CA GLY A 133 6.61 -8.43 13.96
C GLY A 133 5.82 -9.39 13.07
N MET A 134 4.60 -9.00 12.68
CA MET A 134 3.73 -9.81 11.82
C MET A 134 4.35 -10.04 10.43
N PHE A 135 4.99 -9.03 9.86
CA PHE A 135 5.68 -9.16 8.57
C PHE A 135 6.92 -10.06 8.65
N VAL A 136 7.70 -9.97 9.73
CA VAL A 136 8.85 -10.85 9.96
C VAL A 136 8.38 -12.29 10.14
N ASP A 137 7.37 -12.51 10.98
CA ASP A 137 6.81 -13.85 11.22
C ASP A 137 6.26 -14.48 9.93
N ALA A 138 5.60 -13.71 9.07
CA ALA A 138 5.10 -14.18 7.78
C ALA A 138 6.24 -14.56 6.81
N LEU A 139 7.36 -13.83 6.85
CA LEU A 139 8.56 -14.14 6.06
C LEU A 139 9.28 -15.40 6.59
N ASP A 140 9.41 -15.52 7.92
CA ASP A 140 10.17 -16.58 8.59
C ASP A 140 9.39 -17.90 8.73
N GLY A 141 8.09 -17.84 9.08
CA GLY A 141 7.20 -19.00 9.18
C GLY A 141 7.01 -19.74 7.84
N SER A 142 7.26 -19.04 6.74
CA SER A 142 7.28 -19.58 5.39
C SER A 142 8.59 -20.31 5.04
N ALA A 143 9.68 -20.09 5.79
CA ALA A 143 10.94 -20.83 5.62
C ALA A 143 10.87 -22.21 6.27
N VAL A 144 10.27 -22.31 7.47
CA VAL A 144 10.14 -23.57 8.24
C VAL A 144 9.26 -24.61 7.53
N THR A 145 8.23 -24.18 6.79
CA THR A 145 7.32 -25.08 6.04
C THR A 145 7.92 -25.61 4.73
N ALA A 146 8.89 -24.90 4.15
CA ALA A 146 9.61 -25.35 2.96
C ALA A 146 10.64 -26.45 3.28
N GLU A 147 11.32 -26.37 4.43
CA GLU A 147 12.31 -27.37 4.87
C GLU A 147 11.68 -28.71 5.28
N THR A 148 10.44 -28.71 5.77
CA THR A 148 9.73 -29.93 6.18
C THR A 148 9.08 -30.70 5.02
N SER A 149 9.08 -30.13 3.81
CA SER A 149 8.49 -30.72 2.60
C SER A 149 9.52 -31.24 1.58
N SER A 150 10.82 -31.26 1.93
CA SER A 150 11.91 -31.83 1.11
C SER A 150 12.42 -33.16 1.63
#